data_AF-A0A061P8Q1-F1
#
_entry.id   AF-A0A061P8Q1-F1
#
_cell.length_a   1.000
_cell.length_b   1.000
_cell.length_c   1.000
_cell.angle_alpha   90.00
_cell.angle_beta   90.00
_cell.angle_gamma   90.00
#
_symmetry.space_group_name_H-M   'P 1'
#
loop_
_entity.id
_entity.type
_entity.pdbx_description
1 polymer ?
#
loop_
_entity_poly.entity_id
_entity_poly.type
_entity_poly.pdbx_seq_one_letter_code
_entity_poly.pdbx_strand_id
1 'polypeptide(L)' 'MKTVTKTTAYITRNKKNKFQLLTMVEEGVESYGIQVPGGTLEDDETLEQCLMREID' A
#
# COMPACT_ATOMS: atom_id res chain seq x y z
N MET A 1 -20.73 10.38 -7.93
CA MET A 1 -19.34 9.97 -7.64
C MET A 1 -19.28 8.45 -7.71
N LYS A 2 -18.32 7.88 -8.43
CA LYS A 2 -18.09 6.42 -8.42
C LYS A 2 -17.39 6.10 -7.10
N THR A 3 -17.94 5.15 -6.32
CA THR A 3 -17.26 4.63 -5.13
C THR A 3 -16.05 3.83 -5.58
N VAL A 4 -14.89 4.10 -5.00
CA VAL A 4 -13.65 3.38 -5.26
C VAL A 4 -13.26 2.66 -3.99
N THR A 5 -13.08 1.35 -4.07
CA THR A 5 -12.57 0.53 -2.97
C THR A 5 -11.06 0.44 -3.09
N LYS A 6 -10.35 0.60 -1.97
CA LYS A 6 -8.88 0.57 -1.92
C LYS A 6 -8.41 -0.29 -0.78
N THR A 7 -7.23 -0.89 -0.95
CA THR A 7 -6.49 -1.61 0.09
C THR A 7 -5.29 -0.78 0.54
N THR A 8 -4.81 -1.03 1.75
CA THR A 8 -3.67 -0.32 2.33
C THR A 8 -2.96 -1.26 3.30
N ALA A 9 -1.66 -1.48 3.10
CA ALA A 9 -0.86 -2.44 3.85
C ALA A 9 0.08 -1.75 4.85
N TYR A 10 -0.16 -1.92 6.15
CA TYR A 10 0.75 -1.44 7.20
C TYR A 10 1.75 -2.53 7.59
N ILE A 11 2.83 -2.65 6.83
CA ILE A 11 3.86 -3.67 7.07
C ILE A 11 4.91 -3.10 8.01
N THR A 12 4.98 -3.65 9.22
CA THR A 12 5.97 -3.25 10.22
C THR A 12 7.01 -4.34 10.44
N ARG A 13 8.25 -3.94 10.72
CA ARG A 13 9.29 -4.85 11.22
C ARG A 13 9.95 -4.28 12.46
N ASN A 14 10.31 -5.16 13.39
CA ASN A 14 11.20 -4.82 14.49
C ASN A 14 12.64 -5.20 14.12
N LYS A 15 13.53 -4.20 14.04
CA LYS A 15 14.95 -4.41 13.79
C LYS A 15 15.76 -3.71 14.88
N LYS A 16 16.45 -4.50 15.72
CA LYS A 16 17.27 -3.99 16.83
C LYS A 16 16.49 -3.05 17.77
N ASN A 17 15.31 -3.48 18.23
CA ASN A 17 14.39 -2.71 19.08
C ASN A 17 13.89 -1.39 18.48
N LYS A 18 13.94 -1.26 17.15
CA LYS A 18 13.33 -0.15 16.42
C LYS A 18 12.24 -0.68 15.50
N PHE A 19 11.03 -0.19 15.69
CA PHE A 19 9.94 -0.41 14.76
C PHE A 19 10.15 0.43 13.50
N GLN A 20 9.97 -0.20 12.35
CA GLN A 20 10.07 0.42 11.05
C GLN A 20 8.80 0.09 10.28
N LEU A 21 8.27 1.06 9.55
CA LEU A 21 7.14 0.90 8.62
C LEU A 21 7.70 0.85 7.21
N LEU A 22 7.25 -0.11 6.40
CA LEU A 22 7.54 -0.11 4.97
C LEU A 22 6.82 1.07 4.32
N THR A 23 7.57 1.88 3.58
CA THR A 23 7.04 3.03 2.85
C THR A 23 7.63 3.06 1.45
N MET A 24 6.89 3.66 0.53
CA MET A 24 7.23 3.86 -0.88
C MET A 24 7.23 5.35 -1.19
N VAL A 25 8.04 5.72 -2.18
CA VAL A 25 8.08 7.06 -2.77
C VAL A 25 7.98 6.86 -4.27
N GLU A 26 6.96 7.45 -4.88
CA GLU A 26 6.80 7.43 -6.33
C GLU A 26 7.70 8.52 -6.93
N GLU A 27 8.70 8.11 -7.73
CA GLU A 27 9.59 9.05 -8.40
C GLU A 27 8.82 9.82 -9.48
N GLY A 28 8.97 11.14 -9.51
CA GLY A 28 8.37 12.00 -10.54
C GLY A 28 6.99 12.58 -10.19
N VAL A 29 6.42 12.25 -9.04
CA VAL A 29 5.15 12.86 -8.57
C VAL A 29 5.25 13.28 -7.10
N GLU A 30 5.87 14.44 -6.89
CA GLU A 30 6.16 15.02 -5.58
C GLU A 30 4.92 15.18 -4.67
N SER A 31 3.73 15.34 -5.26
CA SER A 31 2.47 15.49 -4.53
C SER A 31 1.99 14.24 -3.80
N TYR A 32 2.51 13.05 -4.14
CA TYR A 32 2.09 11.81 -3.48
C TYR A 32 2.74 11.61 -2.11
N GLY A 33 3.85 12.28 -1.82
CA GLY A 33 4.54 12.17 -0.54
C GLY A 33 4.99 10.74 -0.21
N ILE A 34 5.18 10.47 1.09
CA ILE A 34 5.51 9.13 1.60
C ILE A 34 4.22 8.33 1.72
N GLN A 35 4.18 7.14 1.11
CA GLN A 35 3.01 6.26 1.16
C GLN A 35 3.36 4.88 1.71
N VAL A 36 2.35 4.18 2.21
CA VAL A 36 2.43 2.74 2.46
C VAL A 36 1.91 2.00 1.22
N PRO A 37 2.28 0.73 1.00
CA PRO A 37 1.76 -0.04 -0.13
C PRO A 37 0.23 -0.09 -0.09
N GLY A 38 -0.40 -0.01 -1.26
CA GLY A 38 -1.85 0.00 -1.34
C GLY A 38 -2.35 0.41 -2.72
N GLY A 39 -3.51 -0.12 -3.08
CA GLY A 39 -4.03 -0.04 -4.43
C GLY A 39 -5.53 0.13 -4.49
N THR A 40 -6.04 0.22 -5.71
CA THR A 40 -7.48 0.18 -5.99
C THR A 40 -7.87 -1.26 -6.26
N LEU A 41 -9.02 -1.68 -5.72
CA LEU A 41 -9.63 -2.97 -6.02
C LEU A 41 -10.05 -3.02 -7.49
N GLU A 42 -9.58 -4.03 -8.21
CA GLU A 42 -9.99 -4.34 -9.58
C GLU A 42 -11.24 -5.24 -9.61
N ASP A 43 -11.96 -5.28 -10.74
CA ASP A 43 -13.28 -5.94 -10.83
C ASP A 43 -13.20 -7.48 -10.70
N ASP A 44 -12.02 -8.08 -10.92
CA ASP A 44 -11.78 -9.53 -10.97
C ASP A 44 -10.93 -10.07 -9.80
N GLU A 45 -10.71 -9.29 -8.75
CA GLU A 45 -9.95 -9.70 -7.56
C GLU A 45 -10.75 -9.54 -6.25
N THR A 46 -10.39 -10.33 -5.23
CA THR A 46 -10.85 -10.12 -3.84
C THR A 46 -10.02 -9.03 -3.16
N LEU A 47 -10.50 -8.52 -2.01
CA LEU A 47 -9.72 -7.60 -1.19
C LEU A 47 -8.36 -8.19 -0.76
N GLU A 48 -8.32 -9.49 -0.48
CA GLU A 48 -7.08 -10.17 -0.11
C GLU A 48 -6.12 -10.26 -1.30
N GLN A 49 -6.61 -10.63 -2.48
CA GLN A 49 -5.82 -10.65 -3.71
C GLN A 49 -5.27 -9.26 -4.07
N CYS A 50 -6.12 -8.23 -3.97
CA CYS A 50 -5.73 -6.84 -4.13
C CYS A 50 -4.61 -6.44 -3.16
N LEU A 51 -4.75 -6.79 -1.88
CA LEU A 51 -3.74 -6.49 -0.88
C LEU A 51 -2.42 -7.22 -1.16
N MET A 52 -2.48 -8.50 -1.56
CA MET A 52 -1.30 -9.30 -1.89
C MET A 52 -0.55 -8.76 -3.12
N ARG A 53 -1.28 -8.33 -4.16
CA ARG A 53 -0.71 -7.73 -5.37
C ARG A 53 0.09 -6.46 -5.10
N GLU A 54 -0.32 -5.66 -4.12
CA GLU A 54 0.35 -4.41 -3.76
C GLU A 54 1.60 -4.62 -2.89
N ILE A 55 1.82 -5.83 -2.36
CA ILE A 55 2.95 -6.13 -1.47
C ILE A 55 3.97 -7.11 -2.07
N ASP A 56 3.62 -7.83 -3.14
CA ASP A 56 4.49 -8.74 -3.92
C ASP A 56 5.47 -7.95 -4.81
#